data_AF-A0A7C6L778-F1
#
_entry.id   AF-A0A7C6L778-F1
#
_cell.length_a   1.000
_cell.length_b   1.000
_cell.length_c   1.000
_cell.angle_alpha   90.00
_cell.angle_beta   90.00
_cell.angle_gamma   90.00
#
_symmetry.space_group_name_H-M   'P 1'
#
loop_
_entity.id
_entity.type
_entity.pdbx_description
1 polymer ?
#
loop_
_entity_poly.entity_id
_entity_poly.type
_entity_poly.pdbx_seq_one_letter_code
_entity_poly.pdbx_strand_id
1 'polypeptide(L)'
;MKKIFLNFIFISILFSVLQGCSKNTPEPPVPTNNVVAEINTPAGEKGYIYIDGKYIERVAPATVSLKKGKHVVGIALKDSWKYLRKEMDFQENTALTFTGEDQPKPKVWKALWVGISAAEGGGCTTRFSKEELDAGYNYFQWSITEHFEKYAYGTMQWEVTRKDLDEPVKINSTNSGYVLEPEELTRHIDIKPGDYDCIFVFWREKFEECELAGNYLGLGWTQPMSSSMKTGYVTIKFDVGNGTIEDKLSYFGNNDPGMWIHEWLHTVGEVYYTSRGCVLPKQAGDGFRVHAAEIYNYKFPWLDWYRDFISARVKDPSYGYVGIGPEMLLKCSLREEAGNICNE
;
A
#
# COMPACT_ATOMS: atom_id res chain seq x y z
N MET A 1 68.67 33.29 5.51
CA MET A 1 69.64 33.77 4.51
C MET A 1 68.87 34.39 3.34
N LYS A 2 69.17 35.67 3.04
CA LYS A 2 68.91 36.48 1.81
C LYS A 2 67.47 36.47 1.23
N LYS A 3 66.65 37.53 1.39
CA LYS A 3 66.59 38.84 0.65
C LYS A 3 66.42 38.65 -0.89
N ILE A 4 65.66 39.38 -1.71
CA ILE A 4 64.72 40.55 -1.72
C ILE A 4 64.22 40.66 -3.21
N PHE A 5 63.09 41.34 -3.47
CA PHE A 5 62.69 42.19 -4.65
C PHE A 5 61.29 41.80 -5.16
N LEU A 6 60.19 42.43 -4.74
CA LEU A 6 59.69 43.79 -5.03
C LEU A 6 59.72 44.17 -6.52
N ASN A 7 58.55 44.23 -7.16
CA ASN A 7 58.27 45.29 -8.13
C ASN A 7 56.77 45.65 -8.15
N PHE A 8 56.57 46.95 -7.94
CA PHE A 8 55.34 47.73 -8.06
C PHE A 8 54.88 47.83 -9.51
N ILE A 9 53.56 47.77 -9.77
CA ILE A 9 52.92 48.65 -10.76
C ILE A 9 51.57 49.13 -10.20
N PHE A 10 51.50 50.45 -10.02
CA PHE A 10 50.31 51.25 -9.73
C PHE A 10 49.56 51.50 -11.05
N ILE A 11 48.27 51.20 -11.12
CA ILE A 11 47.36 51.84 -12.09
C ILE A 11 46.08 52.23 -11.35
N SER A 12 45.96 53.53 -11.08
CA SER A 12 44.73 54.21 -10.70
C SER A 12 43.91 54.48 -11.94
N ILE A 13 42.64 54.04 -11.97
CA ILE A 13 41.61 54.62 -12.86
C ILE A 13 40.32 54.81 -12.04
N LEU A 14 40.01 56.08 -11.78
CA LEU A 14 38.68 56.62 -11.46
C LEU A 14 37.64 56.04 -12.42
N PHE A 15 36.44 55.64 -11.96
CA PHE A 15 35.19 55.91 -12.68
C PHE A 15 33.97 55.79 -11.74
N SER A 16 33.36 56.95 -11.50
CA SER A 16 31.92 57.22 -11.45
C SER A 16 31.01 56.41 -10.51
N VAL A 17 30.67 57.04 -9.39
CA VAL A 17 29.41 56.78 -8.66
C VAL A 17 28.26 57.31 -9.52
N LEU A 18 27.58 56.44 -10.25
CA LEU A 18 26.25 56.71 -10.79
C LEU A 18 25.22 56.18 -9.80
N GLN A 19 24.63 57.09 -9.00
CA GLN A 19 23.35 56.86 -8.34
C GLN A 19 22.28 56.70 -9.43
N GLY A 20 22.02 55.47 -9.84
CA GLY A 20 20.82 55.09 -10.56
C GLY A 20 19.70 54.81 -9.56
N CYS A 21 18.74 55.72 -9.43
CA CYS A 21 17.44 55.41 -8.84
C CYS A 21 16.74 54.36 -9.73
N SER A 22 16.91 53.06 -9.44
CA SER A 22 15.99 52.06 -9.98
C SER A 22 14.67 52.22 -9.24
N LYS A 23 13.67 52.81 -9.90
CA LYS A 23 12.29 52.64 -9.48
C LYS A 23 12.03 51.14 -9.39
N ASN A 24 11.84 50.64 -8.18
CA ASN A 24 11.22 49.34 -7.93
C ASN A 24 9.83 49.39 -8.55
N THR A 25 9.75 49.03 -9.83
CA THR A 25 8.49 48.70 -10.45
C THR A 25 8.18 47.31 -9.91
N PRO A 26 7.10 47.10 -9.15
CA PRO A 26 6.69 45.75 -8.78
C PRO A 26 6.57 44.97 -10.10
N GLU A 27 7.24 43.83 -10.19
CA GLU A 27 6.91 42.89 -11.27
C GLU A 27 5.39 42.69 -11.24
N PRO A 28 4.70 42.84 -12.39
CA PRO A 28 3.28 42.55 -12.43
C PRO A 28 3.11 41.11 -11.94
N PRO A 29 2.12 40.83 -11.06
CA PRO A 29 1.91 39.47 -10.57
C PRO A 29 1.76 38.58 -11.79
N VAL A 30 2.64 37.58 -11.92
CA VAL A 30 2.50 36.52 -12.90
C VAL A 30 1.07 36.01 -12.72
N PRO A 31 0.20 36.06 -13.75
CA PRO A 31 -1.16 35.58 -13.62
C PRO A 31 -1.07 34.12 -13.19
N THR A 32 -1.36 33.84 -11.93
CA THR A 32 -1.48 32.47 -11.48
C THR A 32 -2.74 31.97 -12.15
N ASN A 33 -2.60 31.08 -13.14
CA ASN A 33 -3.71 30.32 -13.75
C ASN A 33 -4.40 29.39 -12.74
N ASN A 34 -4.23 29.64 -11.44
CA ASN A 34 -4.88 28.91 -10.38
C ASN A 34 -6.22 29.58 -10.06
N VAL A 35 -7.23 28.74 -9.87
CA VAL A 35 -8.53 29.12 -9.36
C VAL A 35 -8.67 28.65 -7.93
N VAL A 36 -9.44 29.43 -7.17
CA VAL A 36 -9.85 29.08 -5.83
C VAL A 36 -11.14 28.28 -5.95
N ALA A 37 -11.15 27.08 -5.39
CA ALA A 37 -12.33 26.23 -5.33
C ALA A 37 -12.68 25.89 -3.89
N GLU A 38 -13.97 25.90 -3.59
CA GLU A 38 -14.50 25.44 -2.31
C GLU A 38 -14.89 23.97 -2.43
N ILE A 39 -14.28 23.12 -1.61
CA ILE A 39 -14.57 21.68 -1.56
C ILE A 39 -15.37 21.39 -0.30
N ASN A 40 -16.59 20.90 -0.49
CA ASN A 40 -17.54 20.57 0.57
C ASN A 40 -17.88 19.08 0.56
N THR A 41 -18.07 18.51 1.76
CA THR A 41 -18.36 17.10 1.99
C THR A 41 -19.80 16.87 2.44
N PRO A 42 -20.33 15.65 2.27
CA PRO A 42 -21.66 15.30 2.80
C PRO A 42 -21.73 15.59 4.31
N ALA A 43 -22.75 16.34 4.73
CA ALA A 43 -22.99 16.74 6.12
C ALA A 43 -21.78 17.41 6.83
N GLY A 44 -20.79 17.90 6.08
CA GLY A 44 -19.58 18.50 6.65
C GLY A 44 -18.58 17.50 7.25
N GLU A 45 -18.68 16.20 6.93
CA GLU A 45 -17.73 15.19 7.40
C GLU A 45 -16.30 15.54 6.95
N LYS A 46 -15.31 15.37 7.85
CA LYS A 46 -13.92 15.63 7.48
C LYS A 46 -13.40 14.58 6.52
N GLY A 47 -12.63 14.99 5.50
CA GLY A 47 -12.02 14.04 4.57
C GLY A 47 -10.71 14.52 3.96
N TYR A 48 -9.77 13.61 3.68
CA TYR A 48 -8.50 13.93 3.04
C TYR A 48 -8.69 14.21 1.55
N ILE A 49 -8.18 15.35 1.06
CA ILE A 49 -8.37 15.77 -0.33
C ILE A 49 -7.25 15.24 -1.22
N TYR A 50 -7.63 14.64 -2.34
CA TYR A 50 -6.74 14.19 -3.41
C TYR A 50 -7.05 14.98 -4.68
N ILE A 51 -6.00 15.46 -5.36
CA ILE A 51 -6.11 16.09 -6.68
C ILE A 51 -5.27 15.27 -7.64
N ASP A 52 -5.90 14.77 -8.71
CA ASP A 52 -5.29 13.89 -9.70
C ASP A 52 -4.57 12.69 -9.06
N GLY A 53 -5.22 12.10 -8.05
CA GLY A 53 -4.72 10.96 -7.28
C GLY A 53 -3.68 11.27 -6.21
N LYS A 54 -3.25 12.53 -6.05
CA LYS A 54 -2.24 12.92 -5.06
C LYS A 54 -2.86 13.61 -3.85
N TYR A 55 -2.53 13.14 -2.64
CA TYR A 55 -2.93 13.82 -1.42
C TYR A 55 -2.24 15.19 -1.30
N ILE A 56 -3.01 16.24 -1.06
CA ILE A 56 -2.52 17.63 -1.07
C ILE A 56 -2.29 18.24 0.34
N GLU A 57 -2.21 17.42 1.38
CA GLU A 57 -2.07 17.88 2.78
C GLU A 57 -3.22 18.81 3.22
N ARG A 58 -4.44 18.53 2.76
CA ARG A 58 -5.64 19.30 3.11
C ARG A 58 -6.80 18.38 3.47
N VAL A 59 -7.67 18.89 4.33
CA VAL A 59 -8.84 18.19 4.84
C VAL A 59 -10.08 19.01 4.49
N ALA A 60 -11.01 18.43 3.75
CA ALA A 60 -12.31 19.03 3.44
C ALA A 60 -13.23 18.98 4.69
N PRO A 61 -14.21 19.90 4.82
CA PRO A 61 -14.46 21.06 3.95
C PRO A 61 -13.30 22.06 3.96
N ALA A 62 -12.90 22.55 2.78
CA ALA A 62 -11.77 23.47 2.64
C ALA A 62 -11.78 24.23 1.31
N THR A 63 -11.11 25.38 1.32
CA THR A 63 -10.75 26.10 0.10
C THR A 63 -9.40 25.63 -0.41
N VAL A 64 -9.32 25.30 -1.70
CA VAL A 64 -8.10 24.85 -2.37
C VAL A 64 -7.77 25.75 -3.56
N SER A 65 -6.48 25.91 -3.84
CA SER A 65 -5.98 26.58 -5.05
C SER A 65 -5.44 25.54 -6.01
N LEU A 66 -6.03 25.45 -7.20
CA LEU A 66 -5.63 24.50 -8.24
C LEU A 66 -5.63 25.16 -9.61
N LYS A 67 -4.92 24.57 -10.58
CA LYS A 67 -4.89 25.11 -11.95
C LYS A 67 -6.28 25.08 -12.59
N LYS A 68 -6.55 26.01 -13.51
CA LYS A 68 -7.71 25.92 -14.41
C LYS A 68 -7.62 24.66 -15.26
N GLY A 69 -8.77 24.04 -15.53
CA GLY A 69 -8.90 22.88 -16.40
C GLY A 69 -9.43 21.63 -15.69
N LYS A 70 -9.36 20.51 -16.39
CA LYS A 70 -9.87 19.22 -15.91
C LYS A 70 -9.00 18.64 -14.80
N HIS A 71 -9.64 18.29 -13.70
CA HIS A 71 -9.03 17.60 -12.59
C HIS A 71 -9.94 16.50 -12.06
N VAL A 72 -9.33 15.45 -11.53
CA VAL A 72 -10.01 14.46 -10.71
C VAL A 72 -9.83 14.86 -9.25
N VAL A 73 -10.93 15.14 -8.56
CA VAL A 73 -10.93 15.44 -7.13
C VAL A 73 -11.50 14.27 -6.37
N GLY A 74 -10.69 13.80 -5.42
CA GLY A 74 -11.02 12.73 -4.50
C GLY A 74 -11.13 13.23 -3.07
N ILE A 75 -12.03 12.63 -2.29
CA ILE A 75 -12.11 12.83 -0.84
C ILE A 75 -12.20 11.48 -0.14
N ALA A 76 -11.21 11.18 0.69
CA ALA A 76 -11.26 10.05 1.61
C ALA A 76 -11.84 10.50 2.96
N LEU A 77 -13.11 10.21 3.20
CA LEU A 77 -13.87 10.59 4.39
C LEU A 77 -13.37 9.84 5.63
N LYS A 78 -13.14 10.57 6.72
CA LYS A 78 -12.40 10.07 7.90
C LYS A 78 -13.20 9.11 8.77
N ASP A 79 -14.50 9.32 8.91
CA ASP A 79 -15.33 8.61 9.87
C ASP A 79 -16.10 7.48 9.18
N SER A 80 -16.63 7.75 7.99
CA SER A 80 -17.38 6.79 7.17
C SER A 80 -16.50 5.84 6.35
N TRP A 81 -15.19 6.11 6.24
CA TRP A 81 -14.24 5.32 5.45
C TRP A 81 -14.64 5.16 3.98
N LYS A 82 -15.23 6.19 3.40
CA LYS A 82 -15.65 6.23 2.00
C LYS A 82 -14.77 7.15 1.19
N TYR A 83 -14.45 6.71 -0.02
CA TYR A 83 -13.83 7.56 -1.02
C TYR A 83 -14.89 8.12 -1.96
N LEU A 84 -14.91 9.44 -2.11
CA LEU A 84 -15.79 10.14 -3.04
C LEU A 84 -14.95 10.73 -4.17
N ARG A 85 -15.45 10.69 -5.41
CA ARG A 85 -14.69 11.08 -6.59
C ARG A 85 -15.55 11.90 -7.56
N LYS A 86 -15.00 13.02 -8.03
CA LYS A 86 -15.56 13.81 -9.14
C LYS A 86 -14.48 14.16 -10.14
N GLU A 87 -14.82 14.09 -11.42
CA GLU A 87 -14.06 14.75 -12.48
C GLU A 87 -14.76 16.05 -12.81
N MET A 88 -14.02 17.15 -12.81
CA MET A 88 -14.58 18.48 -13.07
C MET A 88 -13.57 19.37 -13.79
N ASP A 89 -14.09 20.23 -14.65
CA ASP A 89 -13.34 21.32 -15.26
C ASP A 89 -13.40 22.57 -14.37
N PHE A 90 -12.29 22.91 -13.74
CA PHE A 90 -12.20 23.99 -12.76
C PHE A 90 -12.04 25.35 -13.43
N GLN A 91 -12.96 26.25 -13.08
CA GLN A 91 -13.00 27.65 -13.49
C GLN A 91 -13.00 28.56 -12.25
N GLU A 92 -13.00 29.88 -12.43
CA GLU A 92 -13.03 30.83 -11.31
C GLU A 92 -14.29 30.63 -10.46
N ASN A 93 -14.13 30.65 -9.13
CA ASN A 93 -15.20 30.51 -8.13
C ASN A 93 -15.99 29.19 -8.24
N THR A 94 -15.34 28.10 -8.64
CA THR A 94 -15.98 26.77 -8.67
C THR A 94 -16.24 26.28 -7.24
N ALA A 95 -17.49 25.93 -6.94
CA ALA A 95 -17.86 25.23 -5.72
C ALA A 95 -18.12 23.75 -6.03
N LEU A 96 -17.43 22.85 -5.33
CA LEU A 96 -17.54 21.41 -5.49
C LEU A 96 -18.11 20.79 -4.21
N THR A 97 -19.39 20.42 -4.25
CA THR A 97 -20.04 19.71 -3.15
C THR A 97 -20.17 18.25 -3.50
N PHE A 98 -19.66 17.38 -2.62
CA PHE A 98 -19.82 15.94 -2.72
C PHE A 98 -21.07 15.43 -1.99
N THR A 99 -21.64 14.36 -2.51
CA THR A 99 -22.76 13.58 -1.95
C THR A 99 -22.36 12.11 -1.85
N GLY A 100 -23.22 11.28 -1.25
CA GLY A 100 -22.96 9.83 -1.19
C GLY A 100 -22.99 9.13 -2.56
N GLU A 101 -23.62 9.73 -3.57
CA GLU A 101 -23.67 9.19 -4.94
C GLU A 101 -22.34 9.29 -5.68
N ASP A 102 -21.43 10.13 -5.16
CA ASP A 102 -20.10 10.33 -5.73
C ASP A 102 -19.10 9.24 -5.31
N GLN A 103 -19.56 8.22 -4.56
CA GLN A 103 -18.76 7.05 -4.27
C GLN A 103 -18.61 6.21 -5.55
N PRO A 104 -17.40 6.03 -6.09
CA PRO A 104 -17.21 5.17 -7.25
C PRO A 104 -17.50 3.72 -6.87
N LYS A 105 -17.94 2.92 -7.85
CA LYS A 105 -18.04 1.48 -7.65
C LYS A 105 -16.65 0.93 -7.28
N PRO A 106 -16.51 0.13 -6.22
CA PRO A 106 -15.21 -0.44 -5.85
C PRO A 106 -14.68 -1.35 -6.96
N LYS A 107 -13.36 -1.40 -7.08
CA LYS A 107 -12.68 -2.43 -7.86
C LYS A 107 -12.83 -3.76 -7.13
N VAL A 108 -13.29 -4.79 -7.83
CA VAL A 108 -13.42 -6.14 -7.27
C VAL A 108 -12.08 -6.87 -7.37
N TRP A 109 -11.44 -7.10 -6.23
CA TRP A 109 -10.28 -7.94 -6.05
C TRP A 109 -10.71 -9.36 -5.67
N LYS A 110 -9.99 -10.37 -6.13
CA LYS A 110 -10.31 -11.79 -5.87
C LYS A 110 -9.17 -12.44 -5.13
N ALA A 111 -9.49 -13.05 -3.99
CA ALA A 111 -8.57 -13.88 -3.24
C ALA A 111 -8.94 -15.35 -3.37
N LEU A 112 -7.92 -16.20 -3.45
CA LEU A 112 -8.05 -17.61 -3.07
C LEU A 112 -7.45 -17.76 -1.68
N TRP A 113 -8.27 -18.07 -0.69
CA TRP A 113 -7.79 -18.50 0.62
C TRP A 113 -7.66 -20.03 0.61
N VAL A 114 -6.51 -20.53 1.04
CA VAL A 114 -6.18 -21.96 1.10
C VAL A 114 -5.81 -22.37 2.52
N GLY A 115 -6.62 -23.23 3.12
CA GLY A 115 -6.32 -23.87 4.39
C GLY A 115 -5.62 -25.21 4.17
N ILE A 116 -4.47 -25.42 4.81
CA ILE A 116 -3.73 -26.69 4.71
C ILE A 116 -4.02 -27.51 5.97
N SER A 117 -4.79 -28.57 5.83
CA SER A 117 -5.16 -29.44 6.95
C SER A 117 -3.96 -30.25 7.46
N ALA A 118 -3.04 -30.66 6.57
CA ALA A 118 -1.85 -31.42 6.89
C ALA A 118 -0.65 -30.92 6.06
N ALA A 119 0.39 -30.47 6.75
CA ALA A 119 1.63 -29.99 6.15
C ALA A 119 2.77 -30.97 6.48
N GLU A 120 3.45 -31.49 5.47
CA GLU A 120 4.49 -32.53 5.61
C GLU A 120 5.88 -31.98 5.29
N GLY A 121 6.80 -32.11 6.24
CA GLY A 121 8.19 -31.69 6.10
C GLY A 121 9.08 -32.30 7.17
N GLY A 122 10.38 -32.40 6.93
CA GLY A 122 11.32 -32.85 7.97
C GLY A 122 11.11 -34.27 8.51
N GLY A 123 10.30 -35.09 7.85
CA GLY A 123 9.92 -36.42 8.32
C GLY A 123 8.77 -36.44 9.33
N CYS A 124 8.05 -35.33 9.52
CA CYS A 124 6.85 -35.26 10.36
C CYS A 124 5.73 -34.46 9.68
N THR A 125 4.57 -34.39 10.33
CA THR A 125 3.37 -33.71 9.82
C THR A 125 2.78 -32.78 10.88
N THR A 126 2.47 -31.55 10.51
CA THR A 126 1.66 -30.64 11.32
C THR A 126 0.25 -30.57 10.80
N ARG A 127 -0.74 -30.30 11.68
CA ARG A 127 -2.15 -30.42 11.31
C ARG A 127 -3.04 -29.34 11.91
N PHE A 128 -3.95 -28.81 11.10
CA PHE A 128 -5.12 -28.09 11.59
C PHE A 128 -6.35 -28.99 11.56
N SER A 129 -7.20 -28.87 12.59
CA SER A 129 -8.58 -29.34 12.50
C SER A 129 -9.40 -28.42 11.58
N LYS A 130 -10.60 -28.87 11.20
CA LYS A 130 -11.52 -28.05 10.42
C LYS A 130 -11.91 -26.77 11.15
N GLU A 131 -12.18 -26.88 12.45
CA GLU A 131 -12.55 -25.76 13.32
C GLU A 131 -11.40 -24.74 13.41
N GLU A 132 -10.16 -25.21 13.45
CA GLU A 132 -8.99 -24.33 13.43
C GLU A 132 -8.86 -23.60 12.08
N LEU A 133 -9.08 -24.29 10.96
CA LEU A 133 -9.12 -23.64 9.64
C LEU A 133 -10.27 -22.63 9.52
N ASP A 134 -11.45 -22.94 10.08
CA ASP A 134 -12.59 -22.02 10.14
C ASP A 134 -12.25 -20.76 10.94
N ALA A 135 -11.60 -20.90 12.09
CA ALA A 135 -11.16 -19.77 12.92
C ALA A 135 -10.14 -18.89 12.18
N GLY A 136 -9.14 -19.50 11.54
CA GLY A 136 -8.15 -18.81 10.72
C GLY A 136 -8.79 -18.05 9.54
N TYR A 137 -9.74 -18.67 8.84
CA TYR A 137 -10.48 -18.03 7.76
C TYR A 137 -11.33 -16.84 8.24
N ASN A 138 -12.02 -16.98 9.37
CA ASN A 138 -12.83 -15.90 9.95
C ASN A 138 -11.96 -14.70 10.34
N TYR A 139 -10.78 -14.95 10.92
CA TYR A 139 -9.81 -13.90 11.23
C TYR A 139 -9.27 -13.21 9.96
N PHE A 140 -9.02 -13.98 8.89
CA PHE A 140 -8.66 -13.42 7.59
C PHE A 140 -9.77 -12.53 7.01
N GLN A 141 -11.03 -12.98 7.03
CA GLN A 141 -12.19 -12.18 6.56
C GLN A 141 -12.35 -10.87 7.35
N TRP A 142 -12.17 -10.93 8.67
CA TRP A 142 -12.13 -9.74 9.51
C TRP A 142 -10.99 -8.79 9.08
N SER A 143 -9.78 -9.31 8.86
CA SER A 143 -8.65 -8.50 8.40
C SER A 143 -8.91 -7.86 7.03
N ILE A 144 -9.55 -8.57 6.09
CA ILE A 144 -9.94 -8.01 4.79
C ILE A 144 -10.83 -6.78 4.99
N THR A 145 -11.82 -6.88 5.86
CA THR A 145 -12.77 -5.78 6.11
C THR A 145 -12.09 -4.61 6.82
N GLU A 146 -11.36 -4.88 7.92
CA GLU A 146 -10.80 -3.84 8.79
C GLU A 146 -9.51 -3.19 8.27
N HIS A 147 -8.71 -3.91 7.49
CA HIS A 147 -7.40 -3.43 7.06
C HIS A 147 -7.30 -3.26 5.55
N PHE A 148 -7.93 -4.10 4.72
CA PHE A 148 -7.76 -3.97 3.27
C PHE A 148 -8.78 -2.97 2.71
N GLU A 149 -10.07 -3.27 2.85
CA GLU A 149 -11.15 -2.46 2.25
C GLU A 149 -11.29 -1.11 2.94
N LYS A 150 -11.23 -1.09 4.28
CA LYS A 150 -11.31 0.14 5.07
C LYS A 150 -10.13 1.07 4.81
N TYR A 151 -8.89 0.58 4.76
CA TYR A 151 -7.74 1.45 4.47
C TYR A 151 -7.70 1.93 3.02
N ALA A 152 -8.36 1.20 2.11
CA ALA A 152 -8.63 1.62 0.74
C ALA A 152 -9.83 2.58 0.64
N TYR A 153 -10.48 2.97 1.74
CA TYR A 153 -11.68 3.82 1.76
C TYR A 153 -12.81 3.28 0.87
N GLY A 154 -12.97 1.96 0.82
CA GLY A 154 -13.99 1.29 0.00
C GLY A 154 -13.81 1.47 -1.51
N THR A 155 -12.61 1.80 -1.99
CA THR A 155 -12.28 1.76 -3.43
C THR A 155 -11.97 0.36 -3.93
N MET A 156 -11.82 -0.58 -3.01
CA MET A 156 -11.54 -1.99 -3.27
C MET A 156 -12.54 -2.81 -2.46
N GLN A 157 -13.02 -3.89 -3.08
CA GLN A 157 -13.84 -4.91 -2.46
C GLN A 157 -13.22 -6.27 -2.77
N TRP A 158 -13.07 -7.13 -1.78
CA TRP A 158 -12.52 -8.47 -1.93
C TRP A 158 -13.63 -9.52 -2.03
N GLU A 159 -13.57 -10.33 -3.07
CA GLU A 159 -14.30 -11.57 -3.20
C GLU A 159 -13.35 -12.72 -2.88
N VAL A 160 -13.67 -13.50 -1.85
CA VAL A 160 -12.81 -14.58 -1.38
C VAL A 160 -13.41 -15.93 -1.73
N THR A 161 -12.66 -16.74 -2.47
CA THR A 161 -12.92 -18.18 -2.62
C THR A 161 -12.12 -18.92 -1.55
N ARG A 162 -12.77 -19.80 -0.79
CA ARG A 162 -12.10 -20.66 0.19
C ARG A 162 -11.93 -22.07 -0.37
N LYS A 163 -10.73 -22.64 -0.24
CA LYS A 163 -10.45 -24.04 -0.52
C LYS A 163 -9.55 -24.63 0.57
N ASP A 164 -10.08 -25.55 1.36
CA ASP A 164 -9.25 -26.37 2.25
C ASP A 164 -8.67 -27.54 1.45
N LEU A 165 -7.40 -27.87 1.69
CA LEU A 165 -6.76 -29.08 1.18
C LEU A 165 -6.73 -30.13 2.29
N ASP A 166 -7.45 -31.22 2.07
CA ASP A 166 -7.57 -32.35 3.01
C ASP A 166 -6.42 -33.35 2.83
N GLU A 167 -5.81 -33.37 1.65
CA GLU A 167 -4.59 -34.10 1.35
C GLU A 167 -3.36 -33.43 1.98
N PRO A 168 -2.35 -34.23 2.38
CA PRO A 168 -1.10 -33.67 2.86
C PRO A 168 -0.36 -32.89 1.77
N VAL A 169 0.11 -31.69 2.12
CA VAL A 169 0.87 -30.82 1.23
C VAL A 169 2.32 -30.76 1.71
N LYS A 170 3.27 -30.90 0.79
CA LYS A 170 4.69 -30.88 1.13
C LYS A 170 5.17 -29.46 1.44
N ILE A 171 6.06 -29.36 2.41
CA ILE A 171 6.72 -28.11 2.79
C ILE A 171 8.22 -28.28 2.58
N ASN A 172 8.81 -27.40 1.78
CA ASN A 172 10.21 -27.49 1.40
C ASN A 172 11.10 -26.87 2.47
N SER A 173 12.23 -27.50 2.77
CA SER A 173 13.27 -26.90 3.60
C SER A 173 14.08 -25.91 2.75
N THR A 174 14.19 -24.68 3.23
CA THR A 174 14.94 -23.59 2.62
C THR A 174 15.92 -23.00 3.63
N ASN A 175 16.75 -22.04 3.19
CA ASN A 175 17.62 -21.29 4.11
C ASN A 175 16.85 -20.48 5.16
N SER A 176 15.57 -20.18 4.91
CA SER A 176 14.67 -19.46 5.82
C SER A 176 13.83 -20.39 6.70
N GLY A 177 14.08 -21.71 6.63
CA GLY A 177 13.29 -22.75 7.28
C GLY A 177 12.29 -23.40 6.32
N TYR A 178 11.24 -23.99 6.87
CA TYR A 178 10.21 -24.68 6.08
C TYR A 178 9.26 -23.68 5.43
N VAL A 179 9.09 -23.79 4.11
CA VAL A 179 8.28 -22.88 3.27
C VAL A 179 7.36 -23.67 2.35
N LEU A 180 6.09 -23.26 2.29
CA LEU A 180 5.18 -23.69 1.24
C LEU A 180 5.34 -22.77 0.03
N GLU A 181 6.11 -23.24 -0.95
CA GLU A 181 6.37 -22.49 -2.18
C GLU A 181 5.16 -22.55 -3.15
N PRO A 182 4.96 -21.51 -3.97
CA PRO A 182 3.85 -21.46 -4.91
C PRO A 182 3.76 -22.68 -5.85
N GLU A 183 4.90 -23.19 -6.31
CA GLU A 183 4.99 -24.34 -7.21
C GLU A 183 4.42 -25.62 -6.58
N GLU A 184 4.58 -25.80 -5.27
CA GLU A 184 4.02 -26.95 -4.58
C GLU A 184 2.50 -26.84 -4.50
N LEU A 185 1.95 -25.65 -4.21
CA LEU A 185 0.51 -25.43 -4.19
C LEU A 185 -0.14 -25.75 -5.55
N THR A 186 0.51 -25.41 -6.66
CA THR A 186 -0.03 -25.67 -8.01
C THR A 186 -0.17 -27.15 -8.36
N ARG A 187 0.42 -28.07 -7.57
CA ARG A 187 0.19 -29.52 -7.72
C ARG A 187 -1.18 -29.95 -7.22
N HIS A 188 -1.80 -29.18 -6.33
CA HIS A 188 -3.08 -29.47 -5.67
C HIS A 188 -4.23 -28.58 -6.20
N ILE A 189 -3.88 -27.42 -6.77
CA ILE A 189 -4.85 -26.45 -7.29
C ILE A 189 -4.35 -25.91 -8.64
N ASP A 190 -5.13 -26.14 -9.71
CA ASP A 190 -4.89 -25.49 -11.00
C ASP A 190 -5.23 -24.00 -10.88
N ILE A 191 -4.21 -23.15 -11.01
CA ILE A 191 -4.32 -21.68 -10.91
C ILE A 191 -3.75 -21.08 -12.19
N LYS A 192 -4.54 -20.26 -12.86
CA LYS A 192 -4.17 -19.60 -14.11
C LYS A 192 -4.01 -18.09 -13.90
N PRO A 193 -3.15 -17.45 -14.72
CA PRO A 193 -3.13 -15.99 -14.82
C PRO A 193 -4.52 -15.41 -15.01
N GLY A 194 -4.88 -14.47 -14.14
CA GLY A 194 -6.16 -13.77 -14.16
C GLY A 194 -7.26 -14.39 -13.29
N ASP A 195 -7.04 -15.53 -12.64
CA ASP A 195 -8.03 -16.12 -11.73
C ASP A 195 -8.17 -15.31 -10.43
N TYR A 196 -7.04 -14.95 -9.81
CA TYR A 196 -6.96 -14.30 -8.51
C TYR A 196 -5.94 -13.17 -8.49
N ASP A 197 -6.20 -12.15 -7.69
CA ASP A 197 -5.25 -11.06 -7.40
C ASP A 197 -4.21 -11.49 -6.38
N CYS A 198 -4.60 -12.33 -5.42
CA CYS A 198 -3.69 -12.91 -4.44
C CYS A 198 -4.20 -14.26 -3.93
N ILE A 199 -3.27 -15.17 -3.67
CA ILE A 199 -3.51 -16.42 -2.93
C ILE A 199 -2.98 -16.23 -1.52
N PHE A 200 -3.78 -16.60 -0.52
CA PHE A 200 -3.42 -16.58 0.89
C PHE A 200 -3.45 -18.01 1.42
N VAL A 201 -2.31 -18.52 1.85
CA VAL A 201 -2.19 -19.89 2.36
C VAL A 201 -1.98 -19.86 3.87
N PHE A 202 -2.72 -20.69 4.59
CA PHE A 202 -2.68 -20.82 6.05
C PHE A 202 -2.37 -22.26 6.44
N TRP A 203 -1.26 -22.47 7.15
CA TRP A 203 -0.81 -23.80 7.55
C TRP A 203 -0.15 -23.78 8.94
N ARG A 204 -0.12 -24.92 9.61
CA ARG A 204 0.33 -24.99 11.01
C ARG A 204 1.84 -25.18 11.10
N GLU A 205 2.52 -24.32 11.86
CA GLU A 205 3.97 -24.44 12.05
C GLU A 205 4.36 -25.59 12.99
N LYS A 206 3.58 -25.77 14.06
CA LYS A 206 3.88 -26.74 15.13
C LYS A 206 2.64 -27.50 15.57
N PHE A 207 2.78 -28.82 15.70
CA PHE A 207 1.74 -29.72 16.18
C PHE A 207 2.38 -30.89 16.91
N GLU A 208 2.01 -31.08 18.18
CA GLU A 208 2.64 -32.08 19.06
C GLU A 208 4.17 -31.94 19.04
N GLU A 209 4.90 -33.02 18.78
CA GLU A 209 6.37 -33.04 18.69
C GLU A 209 6.90 -32.59 17.31
N CYS A 210 6.02 -32.36 16.32
CA CYS A 210 6.43 -31.92 14.99
C CYS A 210 6.51 -30.39 14.91
N GLU A 211 7.65 -29.89 14.45
CA GLU A 211 7.90 -28.46 14.28
C GLU A 211 8.55 -28.20 12.91
N LEU A 212 7.83 -27.46 12.06
CA LEU A 212 8.27 -27.01 10.75
C LEU A 212 8.72 -25.54 10.84
N ALA A 213 9.77 -25.32 11.63
CA ALA A 213 10.26 -23.99 11.98
C ALA A 213 10.79 -23.17 10.79
N GLY A 214 10.78 -21.85 10.95
CA GLY A 214 11.51 -20.92 10.07
C GLY A 214 11.51 -19.50 10.62
N ASN A 215 12.30 -18.60 10.05
CA ASN A 215 12.53 -17.25 10.58
C ASN A 215 11.45 -16.21 10.19
N TYR A 216 10.20 -16.63 10.04
CA TYR A 216 9.11 -15.80 9.54
C TYR A 216 7.75 -16.27 10.09
N LEU A 217 6.80 -15.35 10.25
CA LEU A 217 5.39 -15.73 10.48
C LEU A 217 4.65 -15.80 9.14
N GLY A 218 4.83 -14.79 8.31
CA GLY A 218 4.34 -14.72 6.94
C GLY A 218 5.44 -14.48 5.92
N LEU A 219 5.14 -14.79 4.66
CA LEU A 219 5.94 -14.40 3.49
C LEU A 219 5.02 -13.98 2.34
N GLY A 220 5.34 -12.86 1.69
CA GLY A 220 4.75 -12.40 0.44
C GLY A 220 5.75 -12.36 -0.71
N TRP A 221 5.38 -12.88 -1.89
CA TRP A 221 6.24 -12.88 -3.08
C TRP A 221 6.16 -11.54 -3.81
N THR A 222 7.30 -10.87 -3.98
CA THR A 222 7.36 -9.45 -4.38
C THR A 222 7.22 -9.18 -5.88
N GLN A 223 7.27 -10.22 -6.71
CA GLN A 223 7.17 -10.11 -8.17
C GLN A 223 6.07 -11.02 -8.73
N PRO A 224 4.80 -10.79 -8.38
CA PRO A 224 3.69 -11.65 -8.78
C PRO A 224 3.63 -11.84 -10.30
N MET A 225 3.83 -10.76 -11.08
CA MET A 225 3.73 -10.78 -12.55
C MET A 225 4.85 -11.53 -13.26
N SER A 226 5.96 -11.82 -12.57
CA SER A 226 7.08 -12.60 -13.10
C SER A 226 6.87 -14.12 -12.91
N SER A 227 5.95 -14.52 -12.04
CA SER A 227 5.62 -15.93 -11.81
C SER A 227 4.76 -16.52 -12.94
N SER A 228 4.72 -17.84 -13.06
CA SER A 228 3.84 -18.54 -14.01
C SER A 228 2.36 -18.30 -13.73
N MET A 229 1.97 -18.19 -12.44
CA MET A 229 0.59 -17.94 -12.02
C MET A 229 0.15 -16.48 -12.19
N LYS A 230 1.10 -15.54 -12.24
CA LYS A 230 0.83 -14.09 -12.33
C LYS A 230 -0.18 -13.58 -11.29
N THR A 231 0.01 -13.97 -10.04
CA THR A 231 -0.85 -13.62 -8.90
C THR A 231 0.00 -13.32 -7.68
N GLY A 232 -0.51 -12.50 -6.76
CA GLY A 232 0.09 -12.37 -5.43
C GLY A 232 0.10 -13.72 -4.72
N TYR A 233 1.13 -14.00 -3.93
CA TYR A 233 1.20 -15.20 -3.13
C TYR A 233 1.68 -14.85 -1.74
N VAL A 234 0.86 -15.21 -0.75
CA VAL A 234 1.11 -15.03 0.68
C VAL A 234 0.97 -16.38 1.35
N THR A 235 1.96 -16.75 2.17
CA THR A 235 1.88 -17.91 3.05
C THR A 235 2.08 -17.49 4.50
N ILE A 236 1.18 -17.89 5.37
CA ILE A 236 1.26 -17.72 6.81
C ILE A 236 1.45 -19.11 7.42
N LYS A 237 2.56 -19.27 8.13
CA LYS A 237 2.76 -20.41 9.01
C LYS A 237 2.39 -19.99 10.43
N PHE A 238 1.49 -20.73 11.06
CA PHE A 238 0.87 -20.28 12.28
C PHE A 238 1.08 -21.29 13.40
N ASP A 239 1.78 -20.87 14.44
CA ASP A 239 1.94 -21.62 15.68
C ASP A 239 0.84 -21.23 16.69
N VAL A 240 -0.01 -22.20 17.00
CA VAL A 240 -1.08 -22.08 18.00
C VAL A 240 -0.49 -21.99 19.42
N GLY A 241 0.71 -22.51 19.64
CA GLY A 241 1.35 -22.58 20.95
C GLY A 241 0.59 -23.50 21.91
N ASN A 242 0.64 -23.18 23.22
CA ASN A 242 0.05 -23.99 24.29
C ASN A 242 -1.45 -23.73 24.53
N GLY A 243 -2.09 -22.84 23.77
CA GLY A 243 -3.50 -22.45 23.93
C GLY A 243 -4.39 -23.00 22.81
N THR A 244 -5.57 -22.42 22.63
CA THR A 244 -6.39 -22.67 21.43
C THR A 244 -6.02 -21.72 20.30
N ILE A 245 -6.46 -22.04 19.08
CA ILE A 245 -6.27 -21.13 17.95
C ILE A 245 -6.98 -19.79 18.17
N GLU A 246 -8.14 -19.78 18.83
CA GLU A 246 -8.90 -18.57 19.14
C GLU A 246 -8.12 -17.66 20.09
N ASP A 247 -7.47 -18.23 21.12
CA ASP A 247 -6.62 -17.47 22.03
C ASP A 247 -5.47 -16.80 21.27
N LYS A 248 -4.82 -17.55 20.36
CA LYS A 248 -3.71 -17.05 19.56
C LYS A 248 -4.15 -15.99 18.56
N LEU A 249 -5.26 -16.19 17.86
CA LEU A 249 -5.83 -15.21 16.93
C LEU A 249 -6.30 -13.95 17.66
N SER A 250 -6.87 -14.09 18.86
CA SER A 250 -7.22 -12.96 19.73
C SER A 250 -5.98 -12.18 20.17
N TYR A 251 -4.89 -12.87 20.51
CA TYR A 251 -3.60 -12.22 20.78
C TYR A 251 -3.13 -11.39 19.57
N PHE A 252 -3.12 -11.96 18.36
CA PHE A 252 -2.75 -11.21 17.16
C PHE A 252 -3.71 -10.04 16.89
N GLY A 253 -5.02 -10.25 17.02
CA GLY A 253 -6.03 -9.20 16.90
C GLY A 253 -5.76 -7.97 17.78
N ASN A 254 -5.19 -8.18 18.97
CA ASN A 254 -4.88 -7.11 19.93
C ASN A 254 -3.46 -6.54 19.83
N ASN A 255 -2.48 -7.34 19.37
CA ASN A 255 -1.06 -6.98 19.46
C ASN A 255 -0.39 -6.77 18.10
N ASP A 256 -0.78 -7.54 17.08
CA ASP A 256 -0.28 -7.42 15.72
C ASP A 256 -1.35 -7.83 14.69
N PRO A 257 -2.39 -7.02 14.52
CA PRO A 257 -3.50 -7.39 13.65
C PRO A 257 -3.18 -7.20 12.15
N GLY A 258 -1.98 -6.72 11.83
CA GLY A 258 -1.55 -6.35 10.49
C GLY A 258 -0.95 -7.49 9.66
N MET A 259 -0.89 -8.71 10.19
CA MET A 259 -0.19 -9.85 9.55
C MET A 259 -0.57 -10.03 8.06
N TRP A 260 -1.86 -10.15 7.74
CA TRP A 260 -2.28 -10.41 6.36
C TRP A 260 -1.99 -9.25 5.40
N ILE A 261 -2.21 -8.02 5.87
CA ILE A 261 -2.01 -6.84 5.04
C ILE A 261 -0.53 -6.53 4.83
N HIS A 262 0.30 -6.83 5.83
CA HIS A 262 1.76 -6.77 5.73
C HIS A 262 2.25 -7.66 4.58
N GLU A 263 1.88 -8.93 4.60
CA GLU A 263 2.33 -9.87 3.56
C GLU A 263 1.74 -9.58 2.19
N TRP A 264 0.49 -9.14 2.13
CA TRP A 264 -0.09 -8.71 0.86
C TRP A 264 0.65 -7.49 0.29
N LEU A 265 1.05 -6.53 1.13
CA LEU A 265 1.82 -5.38 0.67
C LEU A 265 3.21 -5.76 0.15
N HIS A 266 3.81 -6.86 0.59
CA HIS A 266 5.01 -7.38 -0.08
C HIS A 266 4.72 -7.73 -1.55
N THR A 267 3.53 -8.26 -1.84
CA THR A 267 3.16 -8.68 -3.21
C THR A 267 2.90 -7.52 -4.16
N VAL A 268 2.22 -6.46 -3.70
CA VAL A 268 1.80 -5.33 -4.55
C VAL A 268 2.57 -4.03 -4.31
N GLY A 269 3.02 -3.83 -3.08
CA GLY A 269 3.65 -2.61 -2.57
C GLY A 269 5.16 -2.54 -2.80
N GLU A 270 5.78 -3.59 -3.34
CA GLU A 270 7.21 -3.59 -3.65
C GLU A 270 7.49 -3.22 -5.10
N VAL A 271 6.86 -3.93 -6.05
CA VAL A 271 7.14 -3.79 -7.49
C VAL A 271 5.92 -3.37 -8.30
N TYR A 272 4.78 -4.04 -8.10
CA TYR A 272 3.59 -3.89 -8.96
C TYR A 272 3.11 -2.43 -9.07
N TYR A 273 2.86 -1.73 -7.96
CA TYR A 273 2.39 -0.35 -8.08
C TYR A 273 3.45 0.64 -8.57
N THR A 274 4.73 0.30 -8.42
CA THR A 274 5.82 1.11 -9.01
C THR A 274 5.81 1.00 -10.54
N SER A 275 5.60 -0.19 -11.12
CA SER A 275 5.48 -0.35 -12.59
C SER A 275 4.24 0.37 -13.15
N ARG A 276 3.24 0.62 -12.31
CA ARG A 276 2.03 1.38 -12.60
C ARG A 276 2.18 2.90 -12.41
N GLY A 277 3.39 3.36 -12.12
CA GLY A 277 3.71 4.78 -11.99
C GLY A 277 3.44 5.39 -10.61
N CYS A 278 3.13 4.59 -9.57
CA CYS A 278 3.11 5.11 -8.21
C CYS A 278 4.53 5.45 -7.75
N VAL A 279 4.64 6.56 -7.02
CA VAL A 279 5.80 6.81 -6.18
C VAL A 279 5.50 6.18 -4.83
N LEU A 280 6.27 5.16 -4.46
CA LEU A 280 6.13 4.44 -3.20
C LEU A 280 7.20 4.90 -2.20
N PRO A 281 7.03 4.61 -0.89
CA PRO A 281 8.07 4.87 0.11
C PRO A 281 9.41 4.24 -0.28
N LYS A 282 10.50 4.78 0.27
CA LYS A 282 11.82 4.18 0.11
C LYS A 282 11.90 2.83 0.82
N GLN A 283 12.77 1.96 0.32
CA GLN A 283 13.05 0.66 0.92
C GLN A 283 13.78 0.82 2.26
N ALA A 284 13.57 -0.13 3.17
CA ALA A 284 14.37 -0.30 4.38
C ALA A 284 15.75 -0.91 4.05
N GLY A 285 16.57 -1.10 5.09
CA GLY A 285 17.93 -1.64 4.95
C GLY A 285 17.98 -3.07 4.40
N ASP A 286 16.90 -3.83 4.52
CA ASP A 286 16.73 -5.18 3.98
C ASP A 286 16.17 -5.20 2.55
N GLY A 287 15.89 -4.04 1.97
CA GLY A 287 15.40 -3.91 0.61
C GLY A 287 13.87 -3.95 0.46
N PHE A 288 13.10 -4.03 1.54
CA PHE A 288 11.63 -4.02 1.46
C PHE A 288 11.04 -2.67 1.88
N ARG A 289 10.07 -2.17 1.12
CA ARG A 289 9.32 -0.96 1.43
C ARG A 289 8.40 -1.18 2.61
N VAL A 290 7.74 -2.33 2.70
CA VAL A 290 6.80 -2.60 3.82
C VAL A 290 7.49 -2.49 5.18
N HIS A 291 8.78 -2.80 5.26
CA HIS A 291 9.58 -2.72 6.49
C HIS A 291 10.12 -1.32 6.80
N ALA A 292 9.88 -0.32 5.93
CA ALA A 292 10.41 1.03 6.10
C ALA A 292 9.65 1.89 7.13
N ALA A 293 8.62 1.34 7.78
CA ALA A 293 7.73 2.05 8.69
C ALA A 293 8.46 2.94 9.72
N GLU A 294 9.48 2.39 10.39
CA GLU A 294 10.23 3.11 11.42
C GLU A 294 11.09 4.25 10.86
N ILE A 295 11.55 4.13 9.61
CA ILE A 295 12.27 5.22 8.94
C ILE A 295 11.38 6.46 8.75
N TYR A 296 10.07 6.23 8.66
CA TYR A 296 9.04 7.25 8.60
C TYR A 296 8.41 7.55 9.98
N ASN A 297 9.01 7.05 11.07
CA ASN A 297 8.58 7.23 12.47
C ASN A 297 7.24 6.57 12.84
N TYR A 298 6.77 5.60 12.05
CA TYR A 298 5.63 4.77 12.44
C TYR A 298 6.06 3.74 13.49
N LYS A 299 5.13 3.36 14.37
CA LYS A 299 5.37 2.43 15.48
C LYS A 299 4.64 1.12 15.25
N PHE A 300 5.26 0.02 15.65
CA PHE A 300 4.62 -1.29 15.65
C PHE A 300 3.32 -1.22 16.49
N PRO A 301 2.20 -1.86 16.08
CA PRO A 301 2.04 -2.84 14.99
C PRO A 301 1.85 -2.26 13.58
N TRP A 302 2.31 -1.03 13.31
CA TRP A 302 2.40 -0.44 11.95
C TRP A 302 1.05 -0.32 11.21
N LEU A 303 -0.09 -0.39 11.90
CA LEU A 303 -1.41 -0.22 11.27
C LEU A 303 -1.57 1.15 10.61
N ASP A 304 -1.09 2.21 11.28
CA ASP A 304 -1.07 3.56 10.70
C ASP A 304 -0.19 3.61 9.44
N TRP A 305 0.91 2.84 9.42
CA TRP A 305 1.80 2.75 8.27
C TRP A 305 1.09 2.06 7.10
N TYR A 306 0.47 0.89 7.31
CA TYR A 306 -0.26 0.19 6.25
C TYR A 306 -1.40 1.04 5.71
N ARG A 307 -2.16 1.70 6.59
CA ARG A 307 -3.23 2.63 6.20
C ARG A 307 -2.71 3.76 5.34
N ASP A 308 -1.63 4.41 5.76
CA ASP A 308 -1.09 5.57 5.04
C ASP A 308 -0.37 5.13 3.75
N PHE A 309 0.22 3.93 3.70
CA PHE A 309 0.81 3.35 2.49
C PHE A 309 -0.27 3.13 1.42
N ILE A 310 -1.36 2.46 1.80
CA ILE A 310 -2.48 2.15 0.89
C ILE A 310 -3.20 3.43 0.44
N SER A 311 -3.35 4.40 1.35
CA SER A 311 -4.01 5.67 1.04
C SER A 311 -3.10 6.74 0.44
N ALA A 312 -1.83 6.44 0.11
CA ALA A 312 -0.85 7.40 -0.42
C ALA A 312 -0.66 8.66 0.46
N ARG A 313 -0.58 8.45 1.78
CA ARG A 313 -0.40 9.50 2.80
C ARG A 313 0.88 9.33 3.62
N VAL A 314 1.81 8.48 3.21
CA VAL A 314 3.16 8.43 3.81
C VAL A 314 3.90 9.70 3.42
N LYS A 315 4.39 10.47 4.40
CA LYS A 315 5.12 11.71 4.15
C LYS A 315 6.59 11.41 3.80
N ASP A 316 6.95 11.59 2.55
CA ASP A 316 8.31 11.49 2.04
C ASP A 316 8.98 12.86 1.87
N PRO A 317 10.20 13.08 2.41
CA PRO A 317 10.90 14.36 2.29
C PRO A 317 11.17 14.80 0.84
N SER A 318 11.29 13.86 -0.09
CA SER A 318 11.69 14.13 -1.48
C SER A 318 10.49 14.27 -2.41
N TYR A 319 9.40 13.54 -2.13
CA TYR A 319 8.25 13.42 -3.04
C TYR A 319 6.94 13.92 -2.45
N GLY A 320 6.93 14.44 -1.22
CA GLY A 320 5.72 14.91 -0.55
C GLY A 320 4.96 13.75 0.07
N TYR A 321 3.87 13.32 -0.57
CA TYR A 321 3.07 12.18 -0.09
C TYR A 321 3.09 11.04 -1.10
N VAL A 322 3.42 9.84 -0.61
CA VAL A 322 3.70 8.65 -1.42
C VAL A 322 2.89 7.44 -0.94
N GLY A 323 2.77 6.44 -1.81
CA GLY A 323 2.01 5.22 -1.59
C GLY A 323 1.13 4.86 -2.80
N ILE A 324 0.16 3.99 -2.59
CA ILE A 324 -0.68 3.45 -3.68
C ILE A 324 -1.76 4.46 -4.07
N GLY A 325 -2.63 4.81 -3.12
CA GLY A 325 -3.67 5.83 -3.27
C GLY A 325 -4.99 5.27 -3.78
N PRO A 326 -6.15 5.82 -3.33
CA PRO A 326 -7.47 5.32 -3.70
C PRO A 326 -7.73 5.34 -5.22
N GLU A 327 -7.29 6.38 -5.95
CA GLU A 327 -7.44 6.43 -7.42
C GLU A 327 -6.70 5.28 -8.11
N MET A 328 -5.54 4.85 -7.61
CA MET A 328 -4.78 3.76 -8.24
C MET A 328 -5.46 2.41 -7.99
N LEU A 329 -6.03 2.20 -6.81
CA LEU A 329 -6.77 0.99 -6.45
C LEU A 329 -8.03 0.78 -7.30
N LEU A 330 -8.65 1.87 -7.80
CA LEU A 330 -9.79 1.82 -8.71
C LEU A 330 -9.45 1.39 -10.14
N LYS A 331 -8.18 1.51 -10.57
CA LYS A 331 -7.78 1.31 -11.97
C LYS A 331 -7.75 -0.16 -12.38
N CYS A 332 -6.62 -0.84 -12.16
CA CYS A 332 -6.43 -2.22 -12.58
C CYS A 332 -5.83 -3.04 -11.43
N SER A 333 -6.44 -4.19 -11.18
CA SER A 333 -5.95 -5.16 -10.20
C SER A 333 -4.93 -6.12 -10.84
N LEU A 334 -4.19 -6.86 -10.01
CA LEU A 334 -3.18 -7.82 -10.48
C LEU A 334 -3.76 -8.85 -11.47
N ARG A 335 -4.93 -9.42 -11.15
CA ARG A 335 -5.57 -10.42 -12.02
C ARG A 335 -6.05 -9.81 -13.33
N GLU A 336 -6.56 -8.58 -13.30
CA GLU A 336 -7.00 -7.91 -14.51
C GLU A 336 -5.81 -7.66 -15.45
N GLU A 337 -4.64 -7.30 -14.91
CA GLU A 337 -3.41 -7.18 -15.69
C GLU A 337 -2.96 -8.55 -16.22
N ALA A 338 -2.92 -9.57 -15.36
CA ALA A 338 -2.55 -10.93 -15.73
C ALA A 338 -3.45 -11.52 -16.83
N GLY A 339 -4.74 -11.17 -16.82
CA GLY A 339 -5.73 -11.57 -17.83
C GLY A 339 -5.77 -10.68 -19.08
N ASN A 340 -4.99 -9.60 -19.14
CA ASN A 340 -5.04 -8.56 -20.19
C ASN A 340 -6.42 -7.87 -20.32
N ILE A 341 -7.04 -7.56 -19.17
CA ILE A 341 -8.38 -6.95 -19.07
C ILE A 341 -8.29 -5.49 -18.55
N CYS A 342 -7.10 -4.98 -18.25
CA CYS A 342 -6.94 -3.56 -17.94
C CYS A 342 -7.41 -2.71 -19.13
N ASN A 343 -8.48 -1.95 -18.94
CA ASN A 343 -8.79 -0.83 -19.83
C ASN A 343 -7.95 0.36 -19.35
N GLU A 344 -7.03 0.84 -20.18
CA GLU A 344 -6.23 2.05 -19.89
C GLU A 344 -7.07 3.34 -19.96
#